data_AF-A0A8X6KI04-F1
#
_entry.id   AF-A0A8X6KI04-F1
#
_cell.length_a   1.000
_cell.length_b   1.000
_cell.length_c   1.000
_cell.angle_alpha   90.00
_cell.angle_beta   90.00
_cell.angle_gamma   90.00
#
_symmetry.space_group_name_H-M   'P 1'
#
loop_
_entity.id
_entity.type
_entity.pdbx_description
1 polymer ?
#
loop_
_entity_poly.entity_id
_entity_poly.type
_entity_poly.pdbx_seq_one_letter_code
_entity_poly.pdbx_strand_id
1 'polypeptide(L)'
;MHGGQFLVFLKKDLCTWHVDRSWRRNSSKLIKKPENQVEAYKAVRCLLIETEEEAFSIMLKEALKIFSEKDEFKEFKNYFEHVYCKRTEAWAYCYRKWLGINTNMLIESMHRTIKYVYLQGKKVKRLDRALFYLMKFVRVFDRLICLEKGKISSKIAQLRKRHKVGQELTSLCIRKNEEEWSVASTKSNEIYIVKKKCCMLRMCKECKQC
;
A
#
# COMPACT_ATOMS: atom_id res chain seq x y z
N MET A 1 34.18 23.67 -10.28
CA MET A 1 33.23 22.79 -10.99
C MET A 1 32.12 22.42 -10.02
N HIS A 2 30.87 22.54 -10.47
CA HIS A 2 29.69 22.82 -9.66
C HIS A 2 29.23 21.67 -8.75
N GLY A 3 29.24 21.92 -7.43
CA GLY A 3 28.38 21.22 -6.48
C GLY A 3 27.01 21.91 -6.44
N GLY A 4 26.15 21.54 -7.38
CA GLY A 4 24.80 22.10 -7.51
C GLY A 4 23.88 21.57 -6.40
N GLN A 5 23.32 22.51 -5.64
CA GLN A 5 22.22 22.32 -4.70
C GLN A 5 21.04 21.63 -5.42
N PHE A 6 20.78 20.36 -5.12
CA PHE A 6 19.46 19.76 -5.36
C PHE A 6 18.49 20.19 -4.26
N LEU A 7 18.20 21.50 -4.19
CA LEU A 7 16.94 21.97 -3.62
C LEU A 7 15.91 21.89 -4.75
N VAL A 8 15.40 20.69 -4.99
CA VAL A 8 14.17 20.53 -5.75
C VAL A 8 13.11 21.29 -4.95
N PHE A 9 12.62 22.40 -5.51
CA PHE A 9 11.47 23.12 -4.98
C PHE A 9 10.34 22.11 -4.82
N LEU A 10 10.07 21.71 -3.57
CA LEU A 10 8.94 20.86 -3.21
C LEU A 10 7.67 21.64 -3.57
N LYS A 11 7.13 21.34 -4.75
CA LYS A 11 5.79 21.77 -5.16
C LYS A 11 4.82 21.37 -4.06
N LYS A 12 4.06 22.33 -3.53
CA LYS A 12 3.15 22.10 -2.41
C LYS A 12 1.91 21.38 -2.93
N ASP A 13 2.00 20.07 -3.04
CA ASP A 13 0.89 19.22 -3.45
C ASP A 13 -0.20 19.18 -2.37
N LEU A 14 -1.45 19.37 -2.79
CA LEU A 14 -2.61 19.24 -1.95
C LEU A 14 -2.92 17.76 -1.75
N CYS A 15 -3.16 17.35 -0.50
CA CYS A 15 -3.58 15.99 -0.25
C CYS A 15 -4.97 15.70 -0.89
N THR A 16 -5.03 14.65 -1.68
CA THR A 16 -6.24 14.15 -2.37
C THR A 16 -7.43 13.96 -1.41
N TRP A 17 -7.20 13.50 -0.17
CA TRP A 17 -8.27 13.32 0.81
C TRP A 17 -8.82 14.67 1.31
N HIS A 18 -7.95 15.63 1.59
CA HIS A 18 -8.35 16.97 1.99
C HIS A 18 -9.12 17.68 0.87
N VAL A 19 -8.67 17.51 -0.38
CA VAL A 19 -9.37 18.00 -1.58
C VAL A 19 -10.75 17.35 -1.69
N ASP A 20 -10.84 16.01 -1.67
CA ASP A 20 -12.10 15.25 -1.73
C ASP A 20 -13.08 15.67 -0.63
N ARG A 21 -12.60 15.74 0.61
CA ARG A 21 -13.40 16.14 1.76
C ARG A 21 -13.90 17.58 1.62
N SER A 22 -13.06 18.49 1.14
CA SER A 22 -13.45 19.88 0.91
C SER A 22 -14.53 19.97 -0.17
N TRP A 23 -14.41 19.21 -1.25
CA TRP A 23 -15.43 19.20 -2.29
C TRP A 23 -16.76 18.63 -1.81
N ARG A 24 -16.77 17.49 -1.10
CA ARG A 24 -18.00 16.95 -0.50
C ARG A 24 -18.69 17.95 0.44
N ARG A 25 -17.89 18.63 1.29
CA ARG A 25 -18.43 19.63 2.23
C ARG A 25 -19.01 20.83 1.48
N ASN A 26 -18.31 21.34 0.48
CA ASN A 26 -18.73 22.54 -0.25
C ASN A 26 -19.83 22.25 -1.27
N SER A 27 -19.92 21.05 -1.86
CA SER A 27 -21.07 20.69 -2.67
C SER A 27 -22.34 20.67 -1.81
N SER A 28 -22.32 20.01 -0.64
CA SER A 28 -23.46 20.03 0.28
C SER A 28 -23.80 21.40 0.86
N LYS A 29 -22.80 22.29 1.01
CA LYS A 29 -23.01 23.64 1.55
C LYS A 29 -23.54 24.64 0.52
N LEU A 30 -23.02 24.57 -0.72
CA LEU A 30 -23.23 25.60 -1.75
C LEU A 30 -24.31 25.22 -2.77
N ILE A 31 -24.79 23.96 -2.76
CA ILE A 31 -25.82 23.46 -3.67
C ILE A 31 -27.00 22.95 -2.85
N LYS A 32 -28.21 23.45 -3.14
CA LYS A 32 -29.41 23.16 -2.35
C LYS A 32 -29.97 21.75 -2.59
N LYS A 33 -30.04 21.33 -3.85
CA LYS A 33 -30.67 20.07 -4.28
C LYS A 33 -29.72 18.87 -4.14
N PRO A 34 -30.11 17.78 -3.46
CA PRO A 34 -29.23 16.61 -3.27
C PRO A 34 -28.74 15.98 -4.58
N GLU A 35 -29.60 15.87 -5.59
CA GLU A 35 -29.25 15.32 -6.91
C GLU A 35 -28.13 16.12 -7.59
N ASN A 36 -28.23 17.44 -7.50
CA ASN A 36 -27.26 18.40 -8.00
C ASN A 36 -25.96 18.35 -7.20
N GLN A 37 -26.02 18.15 -5.87
CA GLN A 37 -24.82 17.97 -5.04
C GLN A 37 -24.03 16.73 -5.49
N VAL A 38 -24.72 15.63 -5.80
CA VAL A 38 -24.14 14.39 -6.27
C VAL A 38 -23.53 14.57 -7.66
N GLU A 39 -24.25 15.23 -8.57
CA GLU A 39 -23.77 15.53 -9.93
C GLU A 39 -22.49 16.39 -9.90
N ALA A 40 -22.49 17.49 -9.16
CA ALA A 40 -21.32 18.37 -9.03
C ALA A 40 -20.13 17.63 -8.40
N TYR A 41 -20.39 16.84 -7.35
CA TYR A 41 -19.35 16.03 -6.72
C TYR A 41 -18.77 14.97 -7.67
N LYS A 42 -19.61 14.27 -8.44
CA LYS A 42 -19.15 13.27 -9.43
C LYS A 42 -18.25 13.91 -10.47
N ALA A 43 -18.65 15.05 -11.03
CA ALA A 43 -17.87 15.77 -12.04
C ALA A 43 -16.46 16.11 -11.53
N VAL A 44 -16.34 16.73 -10.34
CA VAL A 44 -15.02 17.05 -9.79
C VAL A 44 -14.25 15.81 -9.33
N ARG A 45 -14.93 14.78 -8.85
CA ARG A 45 -14.28 13.54 -8.38
C ARG A 45 -13.58 12.81 -9.52
N CYS A 46 -14.14 12.81 -10.72
CA CYS A 46 -13.49 12.22 -11.90
C CYS A 46 -12.20 12.96 -12.23
N LEU A 47 -12.18 14.30 -12.16
CA LEU A 47 -10.97 15.11 -12.37
C LEU A 47 -9.83 14.77 -11.40
N LEU A 48 -10.15 14.38 -10.17
CA LEU A 48 -9.15 14.11 -9.13
C LEU A 48 -8.35 12.83 -9.37
N ILE A 49 -8.93 11.87 -10.08
CA ILE A 49 -8.35 10.54 -10.32
C ILE A 49 -7.86 10.34 -11.75
N GLU A 50 -8.13 11.29 -12.64
CA GLU A 50 -7.72 11.23 -14.04
C GLU A 50 -6.21 11.10 -14.19
N THR A 51 -5.76 10.19 -15.05
CA THR A 51 -4.35 9.85 -15.24
C THR A 51 -3.73 10.58 -16.43
N GLU A 52 -4.53 10.90 -17.44
CA GLU A 52 -4.06 11.55 -18.67
C GLU A 52 -4.32 13.06 -18.63
N GLU A 53 -3.30 13.86 -18.95
CA GLU A 53 -3.40 15.33 -18.89
C GLU A 53 -4.35 15.91 -19.95
N GLU A 54 -4.38 15.31 -21.14
CA GLU A 54 -5.29 15.68 -22.22
C GLU A 54 -6.74 15.39 -21.85
N ALA A 55 -7.01 14.19 -21.32
CA ALA A 55 -8.34 13.80 -20.84
C ALA A 55 -8.80 14.71 -19.70
N PHE A 56 -7.92 14.99 -18.74
CA PHE A 56 -8.18 15.92 -17.64
C PHE A 56 -8.58 17.31 -18.16
N SER A 57 -7.85 17.83 -19.14
CA SER A 57 -8.11 19.15 -19.71
C SER A 57 -9.47 19.24 -20.40
N ILE A 58 -9.90 18.17 -21.06
CA ILE A 58 -11.23 18.07 -21.68
C ILE A 58 -12.31 18.00 -20.59
N MET A 59 -12.17 17.07 -19.64
CA MET A 59 -13.12 16.87 -18.56
C MET A 59 -13.28 18.13 -17.69
N LEU A 60 -12.21 18.90 -17.48
CA LEU A 60 -12.27 20.14 -16.71
C LEU A 60 -13.15 21.17 -17.42
N LYS A 61 -12.99 21.31 -18.74
CA LYS A 61 -13.83 22.21 -19.55
C LYS A 61 -15.29 21.78 -19.52
N GLU A 62 -15.56 20.48 -19.64
CA GLU A 62 -16.91 19.92 -19.57
C GLU A 62 -17.55 20.15 -18.20
N ALA A 63 -16.81 19.92 -17.11
CA ALA A 63 -17.29 20.17 -15.75
C ALA A 63 -17.66 21.65 -15.55
N LEU A 64 -16.81 22.58 -16.01
CA LEU A 64 -17.09 24.01 -15.93
C LEU A 64 -18.27 24.43 -16.80
N LYS A 65 -18.48 23.77 -17.94
CA LYS A 65 -19.64 23.97 -18.80
C LYS A 65 -20.92 23.54 -18.08
N ILE A 66 -20.97 22.33 -17.50
CA ILE A 66 -22.09 21.83 -16.68
C ILE A 66 -22.41 22.81 -15.55
N PHE A 67 -21.37 23.35 -14.89
CA PHE A 67 -21.54 24.31 -13.80
C PHE A 67 -22.02 25.69 -14.26
N SER A 68 -21.87 26.01 -15.54
CA SER A 68 -22.33 27.29 -16.12
C SER A 68 -23.76 27.23 -16.63
N GLU A 69 -24.24 26.03 -17.01
CA GLU A 69 -25.59 25.83 -17.54
C GLU A 69 -26.68 25.92 -16.46
N LYS A 70 -26.33 25.65 -15.19
CA LYS A 70 -27.27 25.62 -14.06
C LYS A 70 -26.95 26.74 -13.07
N ASP A 71 -27.89 27.66 -12.86
CA ASP A 71 -27.74 28.74 -11.86
C ASP A 71 -27.54 28.16 -10.43
N GLU A 72 -28.10 26.98 -10.17
CA GLU A 72 -27.96 26.23 -8.93
C GLU A 72 -26.51 25.80 -8.61
N PHE A 73 -25.61 25.85 -9.61
CA PHE A 73 -24.19 25.54 -9.46
C PHE A 73 -23.31 26.78 -9.34
N LYS A 74 -23.85 28.00 -9.48
CA LYS A 74 -23.08 29.24 -9.56
C LYS A 74 -22.11 29.45 -8.39
N GLU A 75 -22.58 29.26 -7.15
CA GLU A 75 -21.74 29.42 -5.96
C GLU A 75 -20.63 28.36 -5.91
N PHE A 76 -20.96 27.11 -6.23
CA PHE A 76 -20.00 26.02 -6.26
C PHE A 76 -18.97 26.19 -7.37
N LYS A 77 -19.39 26.65 -8.56
CA LYS A 77 -18.53 26.99 -9.69
C LYS A 77 -17.49 28.02 -9.29
N ASN A 78 -17.94 29.16 -8.72
CA ASN A 78 -17.05 30.23 -8.30
C ASN A 78 -16.02 29.73 -7.26
N TYR A 79 -16.47 28.96 -6.27
CA TYR A 79 -15.58 28.30 -5.31
C TYR A 79 -14.57 27.40 -6.02
N PHE A 80 -15.01 26.53 -6.92
CA PHE A 80 -14.14 25.56 -7.58
C PHE A 80 -13.10 26.23 -8.49
N GLU A 81 -13.52 27.21 -9.29
CA GLU A 81 -12.64 27.97 -10.19
C GLU A 81 -11.60 28.78 -9.42
N HIS A 82 -12.01 29.51 -8.38
CA HIS A 82 -11.09 30.32 -7.60
C HIS A 82 -10.12 29.48 -6.76
N VAL A 83 -10.58 28.35 -6.22
CA VAL A 83 -9.79 27.55 -5.27
C VAL A 83 -9.00 26.44 -5.93
N TYR A 84 -9.43 25.86 -7.06
CA TYR A 84 -8.79 24.66 -7.63
C TYR A 84 -8.29 24.83 -9.07
N CYS A 85 -9.02 25.53 -9.95
CA CYS A 85 -8.64 25.62 -11.37
C CYS A 85 -7.30 26.34 -11.60
N LYS A 86 -6.90 27.27 -10.72
CA LYS A 86 -5.59 27.96 -10.82
C LYS A 86 -4.39 27.12 -10.39
N ARG A 87 -4.62 25.95 -9.80
CA ARG A 87 -3.57 25.10 -9.22
C ARG A 87 -3.84 23.61 -9.46
N THR A 88 -4.34 23.28 -10.64
CA THR A 88 -4.63 21.90 -11.09
C THR A 88 -3.44 20.98 -10.84
N GLU A 89 -2.24 21.46 -11.14
CA GLU A 89 -1.00 20.69 -10.95
C GLU A 89 -0.69 20.33 -9.48
N ALA A 90 -1.28 21.03 -8.51
CA ALA A 90 -1.08 20.74 -7.09
C ALA A 90 -2.03 19.64 -6.58
N TRP A 91 -3.12 19.33 -7.29
CA TRP A 91 -4.11 18.37 -6.77
C TRP A 91 -4.51 17.26 -7.74
N ALA A 92 -4.54 17.49 -9.05
CA ALA A 92 -4.97 16.48 -10.00
C ALA A 92 -3.91 15.38 -10.14
N TYR A 93 -4.35 14.14 -10.37
CA TYR A 93 -3.47 12.98 -10.36
C TYR A 93 -2.54 12.94 -11.58
N CYS A 94 -3.04 13.28 -12.77
CA CYS A 94 -2.29 13.33 -14.02
C CYS A 94 -0.99 14.17 -13.96
N TYR A 95 -0.94 15.21 -13.11
CA TYR A 95 0.26 16.04 -12.93
C TYR A 95 1.23 15.53 -11.84
N ARG A 96 0.91 14.43 -11.13
CA ARG A 96 1.72 13.85 -10.04
C ARG A 96 2.66 12.73 -10.52
N LYS A 97 3.34 12.95 -11.65
CA LYS A 97 4.13 11.93 -12.37
C LYS A 97 5.33 11.35 -11.60
N TRP A 98 5.76 11.96 -10.49
CA TRP A 98 6.96 11.57 -9.74
C TRP A 98 6.70 11.02 -8.32
N LEU A 99 5.45 10.92 -7.90
CA LEU A 99 5.09 10.32 -6.62
C LEU A 99 4.72 8.85 -6.86
N GLY A 100 5.75 8.00 -7.06
CA GLY A 100 5.62 6.57 -7.34
C GLY A 100 4.92 5.80 -6.22
N ILE A 101 3.59 5.90 -6.18
CA ILE A 101 2.64 5.57 -5.09
C ILE A 101 2.24 6.84 -4.33
N ASN A 102 0.93 7.04 -4.22
CA ASN A 102 0.23 8.08 -3.47
C ASN A 102 0.42 7.87 -1.95
N THR A 103 1.67 7.88 -1.49
CA THR A 103 2.10 7.63 -0.12
C THR A 103 1.40 8.58 0.84
N ASN A 104 1.13 9.82 0.44
CA ASN A 104 0.35 10.77 1.23
C ASN A 104 -1.07 10.28 1.53
N MET A 105 -1.79 9.72 0.56
CA MET A 105 -3.11 9.12 0.82
C MET A 105 -3.04 7.88 1.71
N LEU A 106 -2.04 7.02 1.49
CA LEU A 106 -1.86 5.80 2.28
C LEU A 106 -1.51 6.14 3.73
N ILE A 107 -0.58 7.08 3.93
CA ILE A 107 -0.16 7.57 5.25
C ILE A 107 -1.31 8.28 5.95
N GLU A 108 -2.10 9.10 5.23
CA GLU A 108 -3.27 9.74 5.83
C GLU A 108 -4.37 8.74 6.19
N SER A 109 -4.60 7.72 5.37
CA SER A 109 -5.54 6.64 5.67
C SER A 109 -5.10 5.83 6.90
N MET A 110 -3.80 5.51 6.98
CA MET A 110 -3.18 4.90 8.15
C MET A 110 -3.38 5.79 9.38
N HIS A 111 -3.03 7.08 9.28
CA HIS A 111 -3.17 8.04 10.37
C HIS A 111 -4.63 8.19 10.82
N ARG A 112 -5.59 8.22 9.89
CA ARG A 112 -7.03 8.29 10.20
C ARG A 112 -7.48 7.03 10.95
N THR A 113 -7.03 5.86 10.53
CA THR A 113 -7.31 4.59 11.21
C THR A 113 -6.76 4.62 12.63
N ILE A 114 -5.52 5.04 12.82
CA ILE A 114 -4.91 5.18 14.15
C ILE A 114 -5.71 6.21 14.98
N LYS A 115 -5.98 7.40 14.45
CA LYS A 115 -6.64 8.48 15.16
C LYS A 115 -8.08 8.15 15.56
N TYR A 116 -8.89 7.57 14.68
CA TYR A 116 -10.32 7.41 14.95
C TYR A 116 -10.71 6.02 15.43
N VAL A 117 -10.02 4.97 15.00
CA VAL A 117 -10.32 3.59 15.43
C VAL A 117 -9.60 3.26 16.73
N TYR A 118 -8.29 3.53 16.79
CA TYR A 118 -7.48 3.16 17.97
C TYR A 118 -7.50 4.23 19.06
N LEU A 119 -7.48 5.50 18.68
CA LEU A 119 -7.41 6.64 19.60
C LEU A 119 -8.77 7.31 19.87
N GLN A 120 -9.84 6.89 19.18
CA GLN A 120 -11.20 7.44 19.34
C GLN A 120 -11.24 8.98 19.21
N GLY A 121 -10.39 9.54 18.35
CA GLY A 121 -10.27 10.98 18.12
C GLY A 121 -9.52 11.75 19.21
N LYS A 122 -9.07 11.11 20.29
CA LYS A 122 -8.40 11.75 21.42
C LYS A 122 -6.92 12.02 21.11
N LYS A 123 -6.41 13.15 21.60
CA LYS A 123 -4.97 13.46 21.54
C LYS A 123 -4.21 12.59 22.54
N VAL A 124 -3.14 11.94 22.07
CA VAL A 124 -2.27 11.14 22.93
C VAL A 124 -1.20 12.05 23.53
N LYS A 125 -1.22 12.21 24.86
CA LYS A 125 -0.22 13.03 25.59
C LYS A 125 1.06 12.27 25.90
N ARG A 126 1.01 10.93 25.98
CA ARG A 126 2.15 10.08 26.34
C ARG A 126 2.61 9.24 25.16
N LEU A 127 3.91 9.26 24.89
CA LEU A 127 4.51 8.60 23.73
C LEU A 127 4.39 7.06 23.77
N ASP A 128 4.47 6.46 24.96
CA ASP A 128 4.30 5.01 25.18
C ASP A 128 2.96 4.49 24.66
N ARG A 129 1.87 5.23 24.91
CA ARG A 129 0.55 4.90 24.39
C ARG A 129 0.50 5.02 22.88
N ALA A 130 1.12 6.04 22.30
CA ALA A 130 1.16 6.20 20.84
C ALA A 130 1.88 5.01 20.18
N LEU A 131 3.01 4.59 20.75
CA LEU A 131 3.78 3.43 20.31
C LEU A 131 2.95 2.14 20.41
N PHE A 132 2.24 1.94 21.52
CA PHE A 132 1.37 0.78 21.70
C PHE A 132 0.31 0.64 20.59
N TYR A 133 -0.37 1.75 20.23
CA TYR A 133 -1.39 1.72 19.18
C TYR A 133 -0.78 1.52 17.78
N LEU A 134 0.40 2.09 17.51
CA LEU A 134 1.14 1.84 16.27
C LEU A 134 1.52 0.36 16.14
N MET A 135 2.06 -0.24 17.20
CA MET A 135 2.39 -1.67 17.22
C MET A 135 1.15 -2.55 17.02
N LYS A 136 0.02 -2.17 17.63
CA LYS A 136 -1.25 -2.89 17.46
C LYS A 136 -1.73 -2.82 16.01
N PHE A 137 -1.60 -1.66 15.35
CA PHE A 137 -1.92 -1.49 13.94
C PHE A 137 -1.04 -2.39 13.05
N VAL A 138 0.28 -2.38 13.24
CA VAL A 138 1.21 -3.24 12.47
C VAL A 138 0.87 -4.73 12.62
N ARG A 139 0.56 -5.19 13.83
CA ARG A 139 0.15 -6.59 14.07
C ARG A 139 -1.08 -7.03 13.27
N VAL A 140 -2.00 -6.11 12.94
CA VAL A 140 -3.16 -6.43 12.10
C VAL A 140 -2.71 -6.71 10.66
N PHE A 141 -1.75 -5.95 10.13
CA PHE A 141 -1.16 -6.22 8.82
C PHE A 141 -0.41 -7.55 8.81
N ASP A 142 0.38 -7.85 9.84
CA ASP A 142 1.05 -9.14 9.95
C ASP A 142 0.06 -10.31 9.89
N ARG A 143 -1.10 -10.17 10.55
CA ARG A 143 -2.18 -11.16 10.49
C ARG A 143 -2.78 -11.28 9.09
N LEU A 144 -3.05 -10.16 8.41
CA LEU A 144 -3.57 -10.18 7.04
C LEU A 144 -2.59 -10.83 6.06
N ILE A 145 -1.30 -10.51 6.18
CA ILE A 145 -0.24 -11.15 5.40
C ILE A 145 -0.20 -12.65 5.68
N CYS A 146 -0.33 -13.07 6.95
CA CYS A 146 -0.37 -14.49 7.31
C CYS A 146 -1.63 -15.21 6.81
N LEU A 147 -2.77 -14.53 6.72
CA LEU A 147 -4.00 -15.08 6.15
C LEU A 147 -3.83 -15.33 4.64
N GLU A 148 -3.28 -14.35 3.93
CA GLU A 148 -3.10 -14.40 2.47
C GLU A 148 -1.99 -15.38 2.05
N LYS A 149 -0.82 -15.28 2.69
CA LYS A 149 0.38 -16.06 2.31
C LYS A 149 0.51 -17.37 3.10
N GLY A 150 -0.38 -17.60 4.06
CA GLY A 150 -0.26 -18.68 5.03
C GLY A 150 0.80 -18.39 6.11
N LYS A 151 0.58 -18.94 7.31
CA LYS A 151 1.56 -18.84 8.40
C LYS A 151 2.72 -19.80 8.15
N ILE A 152 3.90 -19.27 7.85
CA ILE A 152 5.14 -20.06 7.90
C ILE A 152 5.47 -20.27 9.38
N SER A 153 5.16 -21.46 9.89
CA SER A 153 5.62 -21.84 11.23
C SER A 153 7.15 -21.94 11.27
N SER A 154 7.74 -21.69 12.44
CA SER A 154 9.17 -21.90 12.68
C SER A 154 9.62 -23.30 12.24
N LYS A 155 8.77 -24.31 12.47
CA LYS A 155 8.97 -25.68 12.00
C LYS A 155 9.09 -25.77 10.48
N ILE A 156 8.20 -25.13 9.72
CA ILE A 156 8.26 -25.12 8.24
C ILE A 156 9.48 -24.35 7.74
N ALA A 157 9.81 -23.21 8.36
CA ALA A 157 11.00 -22.43 8.01
C ALA A 157 12.29 -23.25 8.22
N GLN A 158 12.41 -23.94 9.36
CA GLN A 158 13.54 -24.83 9.64
C GLN A 158 13.60 -26.02 8.67
N LEU A 159 12.46 -26.62 8.32
CA LEU A 159 12.41 -27.69 7.33
C LEU A 159 12.89 -27.21 5.95
N ARG A 160 12.41 -26.05 5.47
CA ARG A 160 12.89 -25.46 4.21
C ARG A 160 14.38 -25.16 4.24
N LYS A 161 14.90 -24.63 5.36
CA LYS A 161 16.33 -24.38 5.54
C LYS A 161 17.15 -25.67 5.45
N ARG A 162 16.74 -26.72 6.17
CA ARG A 162 17.40 -28.04 6.12
C ARG A 162 17.31 -28.67 4.74
N HIS A 163 16.17 -28.54 4.08
CA HIS A 163 15.96 -29.04 2.72
C HIS A 163 16.93 -28.38 1.72
N LYS A 164 17.07 -27.06 1.76
CA LYS A 164 18.03 -26.33 0.93
C LYS A 164 19.48 -26.76 1.21
N VAL A 165 19.86 -26.87 2.49
CA VAL A 165 21.18 -27.38 2.87
C VAL A 165 21.39 -28.80 2.35
N GLY A 166 20.38 -29.66 2.41
CA GLY A 166 20.43 -31.01 1.87
C GLY A 166 20.60 -31.06 0.35
N GLN A 167 19.98 -30.15 -0.40
CA GLN A 167 20.17 -30.02 -1.85
C GLN A 167 21.58 -29.56 -2.24
N GLU A 168 22.23 -28.78 -1.37
CA GLU A 168 23.59 -28.29 -1.57
C GLU A 168 24.67 -29.29 -1.13
N LEU A 169 24.31 -30.43 -0.52
CA LEU A 169 25.27 -31.46 -0.11
C LEU A 169 25.87 -32.16 -1.35
N THR A 170 27.19 -32.18 -1.44
CA THR A 170 27.93 -32.85 -2.52
C THR A 170 27.88 -34.37 -2.35
N SER A 171 27.80 -35.11 -3.47
CA SER A 171 27.76 -36.59 -3.52
C SER A 171 28.92 -37.28 -2.80
N LEU A 172 30.05 -36.58 -2.60
CA LEU A 172 31.22 -37.05 -1.87
C LEU A 172 30.94 -37.34 -0.37
N CYS A 173 29.91 -36.73 0.21
CA CYS A 173 29.56 -36.89 1.62
C CYS A 173 28.61 -38.05 1.89
N ILE A 174 28.18 -38.80 0.85
CA ILE A 174 27.10 -39.79 0.95
C ILE A 174 27.59 -41.14 0.41
N ARG A 175 27.62 -42.16 1.26
CA ARG A 175 27.83 -43.56 0.86
C ARG A 175 26.53 -44.33 1.03
N LYS A 176 26.04 -44.95 -0.04
CA LYS A 176 24.81 -45.75 -0.03
C LYS A 176 25.15 -47.23 0.17
N ASN A 177 24.59 -47.83 1.21
CA ASN A 177 24.44 -49.27 1.36
C ASN A 177 22.94 -49.62 1.18
N GLU A 178 22.64 -50.87 0.85
CA GLU A 178 21.33 -51.41 0.42
C GLU A 178 20.08 -50.58 0.80
N GLU A 179 19.84 -50.29 2.08
CA GLU A 179 18.74 -49.44 2.57
C GLU A 179 19.17 -48.27 3.49
N GLU A 180 20.47 -48.00 3.58
CA GLU A 180 21.05 -47.04 4.52
C GLU A 180 22.04 -46.09 3.84
N TRP A 181 22.01 -44.82 4.23
CA TRP A 181 23.00 -43.83 3.78
C TRP A 181 23.90 -43.44 4.93
N SER A 182 25.21 -43.60 4.75
CA SER A 182 26.22 -43.00 5.62
C SER A 182 26.51 -41.59 5.12
N VAL A 183 26.16 -40.60 5.91
CA VAL A 183 26.31 -39.17 5.57
C VAL A 183 27.35 -38.56 6.50
N ALA A 184 28.47 -38.13 5.94
CA ALA A 184 29.49 -37.40 6.69
C ALA A 184 29.02 -35.96 6.96
N SER A 185 29.24 -35.49 8.19
CA SER A 185 28.96 -34.11 8.57
C SER A 185 29.88 -33.14 7.83
N THR A 186 29.33 -32.00 7.39
CA THR A 186 30.13 -30.92 6.78
C THR A 186 30.82 -30.03 7.82
N LYS A 187 30.54 -30.24 9.11
CA LYS A 187 31.02 -29.38 10.21
C LYS A 187 31.75 -30.13 11.33
N SER A 188 31.62 -31.43 11.37
CA SER A 188 32.23 -32.31 12.37
C SER A 188 32.79 -33.56 11.68
N ASN A 189 33.67 -34.30 12.35
CA ASN A 189 34.14 -35.60 11.85
C ASN A 189 33.15 -36.75 12.13
N GLU A 190 31.88 -36.42 12.36
CA GLU A 190 30.84 -37.40 12.65
C GLU A 190 30.22 -37.94 11.37
N ILE A 191 29.91 -39.24 11.37
CA ILE A 191 29.19 -39.93 10.30
C ILE A 191 27.82 -40.33 10.84
N TYR A 192 26.76 -39.91 10.16
CA TYR A 192 25.39 -40.25 10.51
C TYR A 192 24.86 -41.36 9.60
N ILE A 193 24.21 -42.35 10.20
CA ILE A 193 23.49 -43.39 9.45
C ILE A 193 22.04 -42.94 9.30
N VAL A 194 21.62 -42.72 8.07
CA VAL A 194 20.27 -42.26 7.73
C VAL A 194 19.51 -43.42 7.09
N LYS A 195 18.32 -43.71 7.61
CA LYS A 195 17.38 -44.68 7.03
C LYS A 195 16.22 -43.95 6.39
N LYS A 196 15.74 -44.44 5.25
CA LYS A 196 14.57 -43.87 4.57
C LYS A 196 13.33 -44.13 5.40
N LYS A 197 12.81 -43.09 6.06
CA LYS A 197 11.47 -43.11 6.64
C LYS A 197 10.53 -42.43 5.66
N CYS A 198 9.64 -43.18 5.03
CA CYS A 198 8.67 -42.61 4.10
C CYS A 198 7.67 -41.72 4.87
N CYS A 199 7.72 -40.41 4.63
CA CYS A 199 6.73 -39.48 5.16
C CYS A 199 5.85 -39.00 3.99
N MET A 200 4.75 -39.70 3.70
CA MET A 200 3.80 -39.32 2.62
C MET A 200 3.11 -37.96 2.85
N LEU A 201 3.40 -37.25 3.94
CA LEU A 201 2.62 -36.12 4.43
C LEU A 201 3.18 -34.75 4.04
N ARG A 202 4.44 -34.62 3.58
CA ARG A 202 5.05 -33.30 3.25
C ARG A 202 6.10 -33.40 2.15
N MET A 203 5.66 -33.36 0.90
CA MET A 203 6.56 -33.20 -0.24
C MET A 203 6.85 -31.72 -0.50
N CYS A 204 8.09 -31.41 -0.84
CA CYS A 204 8.45 -30.10 -1.38
C CYS A 204 7.78 -29.92 -2.75
N LYS A 205 7.10 -28.79 -2.96
CA LYS A 205 6.37 -28.50 -4.21
C LYS A 205 7.29 -28.32 -5.42
N GLU A 206 8.53 -27.88 -5.18
CA GLU A 206 9.49 -27.56 -6.24
C GLU A 206 10.28 -28.79 -6.69
N CYS A 207 10.83 -29.56 -5.76
CA CYS A 207 11.66 -30.72 -6.08
C CYS A 207 10.93 -32.07 -5.99
N LYS A 208 9.68 -32.08 -5.51
CA LYS A 208 8.86 -33.30 -5.28
C LYS A 208 9.51 -34.35 -4.37
N GLN A 209 10.49 -33.94 -3.56
CA GLN A 209 11.17 -34.78 -2.57
C GLN A 209 10.68 -34.45 -1.15
N CYS A 210 10.79 -35.44 -0.26
CA CYS A 210 10.46 -35.33 1.16
C CYS A 210 11.59 -34.64 1.94
#